data_AF-A0A7Z8Y958-F1
#
_entry.id   AF-A0A7Z8Y958-F1
#
_cell.length_a   1.000
_cell.length_b   1.000
_cell.length_c   1.000
_cell.angle_alpha   90.00
_cell.angle_beta   90.00
_cell.angle_gamma   90.00
#
_symmetry.space_group_name_H-M   'P 1'
#
loop_
_entity.id
_entity.type
_entity.pdbx_description
1 polymer ?
#
loop_
_entity_poly.entity_id
_entity_poly.type
_entity_poly.pdbx_seq_one_letter_code
_entity_poly.pdbx_strand_id
1 'polypeptide(L)'
;MAKKGVLKQLFRLARRIGPAVVVVLAKYGPQLRKLVEQNPEFLTKVTQRFRAVTGAKEPGTKTGDSFEHRVQVLKEQVTYLYASANTPQVAQKASEWRAKLDAIERSIPVLNAMSRSKRGSEKREISRRLDQLAEQIMAASLIDEIEDAEFEEETPQTPRSGQTGTTRTTRTQKTNQTGTTRTQKNNETEKNKETGAADA
;
A
#
# COMPACT_ATOMS: atom_id res chain seq x y z
N MET A 1 -1.42 13.55 -27.39
CA MET A 1 -0.35 12.61 -27.81
C MET A 1 0.36 11.89 -26.66
N ALA A 2 0.24 12.30 -25.39
CA ALA A 2 0.90 11.64 -24.24
C ALA A 2 0.42 10.20 -23.94
N LYS A 3 -0.85 9.87 -24.24
CA LYS A 3 -1.49 8.59 -23.87
C LYS A 3 -0.79 7.33 -24.43
N LYS A 4 -0.35 7.37 -25.70
CA LYS A 4 0.37 6.23 -26.33
C LYS A 4 1.74 5.97 -25.71
N GLY A 5 2.41 7.01 -25.21
CA GLY A 5 3.72 6.91 -24.57
C GLY A 5 3.65 6.17 -23.23
N VAL A 6 2.64 6.49 -22.41
CA VAL A 6 2.46 5.89 -21.07
C VAL A 6 2.09 4.42 -21.16
N LEU A 7 1.16 4.03 -22.06
CA LEU A 7 0.85 2.61 -22.31
C LEU A 7 2.09 1.80 -22.71
N LYS A 8 2.93 2.33 -23.61
CA LYS A 8 4.17 1.66 -24.01
C LYS A 8 5.15 1.52 -22.85
N GLN A 9 5.23 2.52 -21.97
CA GLN A 9 6.04 2.45 -20.75
C GLN A 9 5.49 1.39 -19.78
N LEU A 10 4.17 1.33 -19.58
CA LEU A 10 3.54 0.33 -18.73
C LEU A 10 3.85 -1.09 -19.21
N PHE A 11 3.68 -1.38 -20.50
CA PHE A 11 4.03 -2.69 -21.06
C PHE A 11 5.52 -3.02 -20.92
N ARG A 12 6.41 -2.02 -21.01
CA ARG A 12 7.84 -2.22 -20.81
C ARG A 12 8.15 -2.59 -19.35
N LEU A 13 7.53 -1.91 -18.39
CA LEU A 13 7.67 -2.23 -16.98
C LEU A 13 7.07 -3.59 -16.65
N ALA A 14 5.90 -3.92 -17.21
CA ALA A 14 5.27 -5.23 -17.05
C ALA A 14 6.19 -6.37 -17.47
N ARG A 15 6.87 -6.23 -18.62
CA ARG A 15 7.87 -7.22 -19.08
C ARG A 15 9.05 -7.38 -18.13
N ARG A 16 9.40 -6.34 -17.35
CA ARG A 16 10.45 -6.42 -16.33
C ARG A 16 9.95 -7.09 -15.05
N ILE A 17 8.66 -6.97 -14.74
CA ILE A 17 8.04 -7.62 -13.58
C ILE A 17 7.82 -9.10 -13.84
N GLY A 18 7.18 -9.48 -14.94
CA GLY A 18 6.98 -10.89 -15.29
C GLY A 18 5.85 -11.14 -16.30
N PRO A 19 5.78 -12.36 -16.87
CA PRO A 19 4.81 -12.72 -17.89
C PRO A 19 3.35 -12.66 -17.43
N ALA A 20 3.01 -13.01 -16.19
CA ALA A 20 1.63 -12.95 -15.70
C ALA A 20 1.06 -11.52 -15.78
N VAL A 21 1.87 -10.50 -15.43
CA VAL A 21 1.47 -9.10 -15.54
C VAL A 21 1.23 -8.69 -16.99
N VAL A 22 2.05 -9.18 -17.92
CA VAL A 22 1.87 -8.94 -19.36
C VAL A 22 0.58 -9.59 -19.86
N VAL A 23 0.28 -10.81 -19.41
CA VAL A 23 -0.96 -11.52 -19.77
C VAL A 23 -2.18 -10.76 -19.28
N VAL A 24 -2.18 -10.27 -18.03
CA VAL A 24 -3.27 -9.44 -17.48
C VAL A 24 -3.46 -8.17 -18.32
N LEU A 25 -2.38 -7.40 -18.57
CA LEU A 25 -2.47 -6.20 -19.40
C LEU A 25 -2.96 -6.47 -20.83
N ALA A 26 -2.61 -7.62 -21.41
CA ALA A 26 -3.07 -8.02 -22.73
C ALA A 26 -4.55 -8.40 -22.71
N LYS A 27 -4.97 -9.23 -21.74
CA LYS A 27 -6.36 -9.67 -21.54
C LYS A 27 -7.30 -8.48 -21.37
N TYR A 28 -6.93 -7.52 -20.53
CA TYR A 28 -7.72 -6.34 -20.23
C TYR A 28 -7.35 -5.12 -21.08
N GLY A 29 -6.55 -5.31 -22.15
CA GLY A 29 -6.09 -4.24 -23.02
C GLY A 29 -7.20 -3.33 -23.59
N PRO A 30 -8.35 -3.88 -24.05
CA PRO A 30 -9.49 -3.06 -24.49
C PRO A 30 -10.10 -2.21 -23.39
N GLN A 31 -10.27 -2.76 -22.18
CA GLN A 31 -10.83 -2.04 -21.03
C GLN A 31 -9.88 -0.96 -20.53
N LEU A 32 -8.59 -1.31 -20.41
CA LEU A 32 -7.52 -0.35 -20.12
C LEU A 32 -7.60 0.86 -21.05
N ARG A 33 -7.79 0.66 -22.36
CA ARG A 33 -7.90 1.78 -23.31
C ARG A 33 -9.09 2.70 -23.01
N LYS A 34 -10.26 2.15 -22.70
CA LYS A 34 -11.45 2.93 -22.31
C LYS A 34 -11.15 3.71 -21.02
N LEU A 35 -10.61 3.03 -20.03
CA LEU A 35 -10.28 3.63 -18.73
C LEU A 35 -9.23 4.75 -18.85
N VAL A 36 -8.29 4.68 -19.79
CA VAL A 36 -7.33 5.78 -20.07
C VAL A 36 -8.00 6.98 -20.73
N GLU A 37 -9.05 6.75 -21.51
CA GLU A 37 -9.81 7.80 -22.14
C GLU A 37 -10.61 8.59 -21.11
N GLN A 38 -11.25 7.88 -20.18
CA GLN A 38 -12.08 8.40 -19.10
C GLN A 38 -11.25 8.95 -17.91
N ASN A 39 -10.22 8.22 -17.49
CA ASN A 39 -9.38 8.51 -16.34
C ASN A 39 -7.87 8.34 -16.68
N PRO A 40 -7.21 9.38 -17.22
CA PRO A 40 -5.79 9.30 -17.55
C PRO A 40 -4.87 9.17 -16.32
N GLU A 41 -5.35 9.51 -15.12
CA GLU A 41 -4.56 9.37 -13.88
C GLU A 41 -4.37 7.91 -13.47
N PHE A 42 -5.33 7.04 -13.80
CA PHE A 42 -5.26 5.60 -13.54
C PHE A 42 -3.93 5.01 -14.02
N LEU A 43 -3.59 5.23 -15.29
CA LEU A 43 -2.33 4.73 -15.86
C LEU A 43 -1.10 5.28 -15.15
N THR A 44 -1.14 6.53 -14.71
CA THR A 44 -0.01 7.16 -14.01
C THR A 44 0.20 6.47 -12.67
N LYS A 45 -0.87 6.20 -11.92
CA LYS A 45 -0.84 5.46 -10.65
C LYS A 45 -0.29 4.05 -10.84
N VAL A 46 -0.83 3.29 -11.80
CA VAL A 46 -0.36 1.92 -12.13
C VAL A 46 1.12 1.95 -12.53
N THR A 47 1.51 2.85 -13.43
CA THR A 47 2.89 2.96 -13.92
C THR A 47 3.84 3.31 -12.78
N GLN A 48 3.45 4.19 -11.86
CA GLN A 48 4.27 4.56 -10.71
C GLN A 48 4.46 3.39 -9.72
N ARG A 49 3.41 2.61 -9.46
CA ARG A 49 3.51 1.36 -8.67
C ARG A 49 4.46 0.35 -9.32
N PHE A 50 4.35 0.16 -10.63
CA PHE A 50 5.24 -0.73 -11.39
C PHE A 50 6.70 -0.27 -11.32
N ARG A 51 6.97 1.05 -11.35
CA ARG A 51 8.32 1.58 -11.18
C ARG A 51 8.87 1.30 -9.78
N ALA A 52 8.06 1.51 -8.74
CA ALA A 52 8.45 1.25 -7.36
C ALA A 52 8.85 -0.24 -7.15
N VAL A 53 8.06 -1.18 -7.68
CA VAL A 53 8.33 -2.63 -7.56
C VAL A 53 9.56 -3.08 -8.35
N THR A 54 9.77 -2.50 -9.55
CA THR A 54 10.91 -2.85 -10.41
C THR A 54 12.22 -2.19 -9.99
N GLY A 55 12.20 -1.33 -8.97
CA GLY A 55 13.35 -0.49 -8.61
C GLY A 55 13.77 0.44 -9.77
N ALA A 56 12.87 0.70 -10.72
CA ALA A 56 13.14 1.57 -11.87
C ALA A 56 13.26 3.01 -11.37
N LYS A 57 14.51 3.48 -11.26
CA LYS A 57 14.86 4.80 -10.75
C LYS A 57 14.17 5.93 -11.51
N GLU A 58 13.82 6.98 -10.79
CA GLU A 58 13.71 8.30 -11.40
C GLU A 58 15.10 8.74 -11.89
N PRO A 59 15.22 9.41 -13.04
CA PRO A 59 16.50 9.94 -13.50
C PRO A 59 17.12 10.86 -12.43
N GLY A 60 18.29 10.49 -11.88
CA GLY A 60 19.04 11.33 -10.93
C GLY A 60 19.18 10.78 -9.50
N THR A 61 18.49 9.71 -9.10
CA THR A 61 18.57 9.16 -7.73
C THR A 61 19.55 7.98 -7.61
N LYS A 62 20.45 8.04 -6.61
CA LYS A 62 21.46 7.00 -6.35
C LYS A 62 20.93 5.81 -5.55
N THR A 63 19.72 5.88 -4.99
CA THR A 63 19.12 4.80 -4.21
C THR A 63 18.75 3.65 -5.15
N GLY A 64 19.65 2.66 -5.25
CA GLY A 64 19.46 1.49 -6.09
C GLY A 64 18.71 0.41 -5.35
N ASP A 65 17.63 -0.09 -5.96
CA ASP A 65 17.28 -1.52 -6.05
C ASP A 65 17.59 -2.36 -4.80
N SER A 66 17.21 -1.87 -3.61
CA SER A 66 17.45 -2.57 -2.35
C SER A 66 16.33 -3.58 -2.13
N PHE A 67 16.69 -4.77 -1.63
CA PHE A 67 15.70 -5.79 -1.33
C PHE A 67 14.68 -5.29 -0.30
N GLU A 68 15.14 -4.48 0.66
CA GLU A 68 14.34 -3.83 1.69
C GLU A 68 13.24 -2.96 1.08
N HIS A 69 13.60 -2.10 0.12
CA HIS A 69 12.63 -1.21 -0.51
C HIS A 69 11.60 -2.00 -1.34
N ARG A 70 12.06 -2.96 -2.15
CA ARG A 70 11.18 -3.80 -2.97
C ARG A 70 10.23 -4.63 -2.10
N VAL A 71 10.73 -5.19 -0.99
CA VAL A 71 9.90 -5.92 -0.01
C VAL A 71 8.87 -4.99 0.62
N GLN A 72 9.25 -3.78 1.02
CA GLN A 72 8.33 -2.80 1.60
C GLN A 72 7.21 -2.40 0.64
N VAL A 73 7.55 -2.08 -0.62
CA VAL A 73 6.54 -1.72 -1.63
C VAL A 73 5.56 -2.87 -1.86
N LEU A 74 6.05 -4.11 -2.01
CA LEU A 74 5.18 -5.28 -2.20
C LEU A 74 4.32 -5.56 -0.96
N LYS A 75 4.87 -5.35 0.23
CA LYS A 75 4.16 -5.47 1.50
C LYS A 75 2.97 -4.53 1.58
N GLU A 76 3.14 -3.28 1.14
CA GLU A 76 2.06 -2.30 1.05
C GLU A 76 0.98 -2.75 0.06
N GLN A 77 1.38 -3.20 -1.14
CA GLN A 77 0.41 -3.72 -2.13
C GLN A 77 -0.41 -4.90 -1.60
N VAL A 78 0.25 -5.83 -0.89
CA VAL A 78 -0.42 -6.97 -0.25
C VAL A 78 -1.38 -6.52 0.85
N THR A 79 -1.02 -5.50 1.63
CA THR A 79 -1.93 -4.94 2.65
C THR A 79 -3.17 -4.32 2.00
N TYR A 80 -3.02 -3.59 0.90
CA TYR A 80 -4.17 -3.07 0.14
C TYR A 80 -5.05 -4.20 -0.39
N LEU A 81 -4.46 -5.19 -1.09
CA LEU A 81 -5.19 -6.35 -1.61
C LEU A 81 -5.92 -7.16 -0.54
N TYR A 82 -5.35 -7.27 0.66
CA TYR A 82 -6.01 -7.92 1.78
C TYR A 82 -7.23 -7.11 2.26
N ALA A 83 -7.08 -5.78 2.34
CA ALA A 83 -8.14 -4.89 2.78
C ALA A 83 -9.28 -4.74 1.77
N SER A 84 -8.98 -4.81 0.47
CA SER A 84 -9.98 -4.78 -0.63
C SER A 84 -10.52 -6.16 -1.00
N ALA A 85 -10.09 -7.23 -0.33
CA ALA A 85 -10.43 -8.60 -0.71
C ALA A 85 -11.94 -8.86 -0.66
N ASN A 86 -12.56 -8.94 -1.84
CA ASN A 86 -13.97 -9.28 -2.00
C ASN A 86 -14.26 -10.78 -1.83
N THR A 87 -13.23 -11.63 -1.80
CA THR A 87 -13.36 -13.08 -1.63
C THR A 87 -12.36 -13.64 -0.62
N PRO A 88 -12.72 -14.72 0.11
CA PRO A 88 -11.79 -15.38 1.05
C PRO A 88 -10.49 -15.85 0.39
N GLN A 89 -10.55 -16.26 -0.89
CA GLN A 89 -9.40 -16.74 -1.64
C GLN A 89 -8.37 -15.63 -1.89
N VAL A 90 -8.81 -14.38 -2.14
CA VAL A 90 -7.92 -13.24 -2.30
C VAL A 90 -7.26 -12.88 -0.96
N ALA A 91 -8.05 -12.83 0.12
CA ALA A 91 -7.53 -12.58 1.46
C ALA A 91 -6.48 -13.62 1.88
N GLN A 92 -6.74 -14.91 1.61
CA GLN A 92 -5.80 -15.98 1.89
C GLN A 92 -4.49 -15.82 1.11
N LYS A 93 -4.55 -15.58 -0.21
CA LYS A 93 -3.36 -15.36 -1.04
C LYS A 93 -2.54 -14.17 -0.56
N ALA A 94 -3.21 -13.07 -0.21
CA ALA A 94 -2.55 -11.89 0.34
C ALA A 94 -1.83 -12.20 1.66
N SER A 95 -2.46 -12.94 2.57
CA SER A 95 -1.81 -13.40 3.81
C SER A 95 -0.58 -14.29 3.53
N GLU A 96 -0.67 -15.21 2.57
CA GLU A 96 0.45 -16.07 2.18
C GLU A 96 1.61 -15.27 1.58
N TRP A 97 1.32 -14.30 0.71
CA TRP A 97 2.35 -13.41 0.18
C TRP A 97 2.98 -12.57 1.27
N ARG A 98 2.19 -12.09 2.23
CA ARG A 98 2.71 -11.32 3.37
C ARG A 98 3.73 -12.14 4.17
N ALA A 99 3.39 -13.38 4.51
CA ALA A 99 4.29 -14.27 5.23
C ALA A 99 5.60 -14.55 4.45
N LYS A 100 5.52 -14.72 3.13
CA LYS A 100 6.70 -14.91 2.27
C LYS A 100 7.58 -13.65 2.22
N LEU A 101 6.98 -12.46 2.15
CA LEU A 101 7.70 -11.20 2.19
C LEU A 101 8.37 -10.96 3.55
N ASP A 102 7.70 -11.28 4.67
CA ASP A 102 8.29 -11.22 6.01
C ASP A 102 9.49 -12.17 6.14
N ALA A 103 9.41 -13.36 5.55
CA ALA A 103 10.51 -14.31 5.55
C ALA A 103 11.73 -13.79 4.77
N ILE A 104 11.51 -13.12 3.63
CA ILE A 104 12.58 -12.47 2.86
C ILE A 104 13.16 -11.29 3.65
N GLU A 105 12.33 -10.45 4.25
CA GLU A 105 12.81 -9.32 5.05
C GLU A 105 13.77 -9.76 6.16
N ARG A 106 13.41 -10.83 6.88
CA ARG A 106 14.23 -11.41 7.95
C ARG A 106 15.53 -12.04 7.45
N SER A 107 15.63 -12.44 6.18
CA SER A 107 16.86 -13.02 5.63
C SER A 107 17.87 -11.96 5.15
N ILE A 108 17.42 -10.72 4.94
CA ILE A 108 18.29 -9.63 4.45
C ILE A 108 19.45 -9.33 5.41
N PRO A 109 19.28 -9.21 6.75
CA PRO A 109 20.42 -9.02 7.65
C PRO A 109 21.40 -10.19 7.62
N VAL A 110 20.91 -11.41 7.44
CA VAL A 110 21.73 -12.62 7.37
C VAL A 110 22.65 -12.59 6.15
N LEU A 111 22.18 -12.09 4.99
CA LEU A 111 23.02 -11.90 3.80
C LEU A 111 24.27 -11.06 4.08
N ASN A 112 24.15 -10.05 4.92
CA ASN A 112 25.25 -9.13 5.24
C ASN A 112 26.31 -9.81 6.13
N ALA A 113 25.89 -10.78 6.96
CA ALA A 113 26.78 -11.58 7.79
C ALA A 113 27.46 -12.74 7.04
N MET A 114 26.94 -13.15 5.87
CA MET A 114 27.52 -14.25 5.08
C MET A 114 28.88 -13.91 4.48
N SER A 115 29.71 -14.94 4.27
CA SER A 115 30.96 -14.83 3.50
C SER A 115 30.69 -14.39 2.06
N ARG A 116 31.68 -13.72 1.44
CA ARG A 116 31.54 -13.23 0.04
C ARG A 116 31.21 -14.35 -0.95
N SER A 117 31.74 -15.55 -0.74
CA SER A 117 31.52 -16.71 -1.63
C SER A 117 30.06 -17.19 -1.62
N LYS A 118 29.38 -17.18 -0.46
CA LYS A 118 27.98 -17.62 -0.33
C LYS A 118 26.97 -16.50 -0.57
N ARG A 119 27.35 -15.24 -0.31
CA ARG A 119 26.48 -14.08 -0.45
C ARG A 119 25.92 -13.91 -1.88
N GLY A 120 26.74 -14.19 -2.89
CA GLY A 120 26.34 -14.00 -4.30
C GLY A 120 25.17 -14.89 -4.73
N SER A 121 25.23 -16.19 -4.39
CA SER A 121 24.16 -17.14 -4.71
C SER A 121 22.89 -16.83 -3.93
N GLU A 122 23.02 -16.50 -2.65
CA GLU A 122 21.86 -16.20 -1.80
C GLU A 122 21.14 -14.92 -2.24
N LYS A 123 21.89 -13.87 -2.63
CA LYS A 123 21.30 -12.66 -3.22
C LYS A 123 20.50 -12.96 -4.49
N ARG A 124 20.98 -13.86 -5.35
CA ARG A 124 20.28 -14.25 -6.58
C ARG A 124 19.00 -15.02 -6.25
N GLU A 125 19.04 -15.89 -5.26
CA GLU A 125 17.87 -16.65 -4.82
C GLU A 125 16.79 -15.73 -4.23
N ILE A 126 17.18 -14.79 -3.35
CA ILE A 126 16.26 -13.78 -2.80
C ILE A 126 15.67 -12.92 -3.92
N SER A 127 16.49 -12.48 -4.88
CA SER A 127 16.00 -11.73 -6.04
C SER A 127 14.94 -12.53 -6.81
N ARG A 128 15.19 -13.80 -7.13
CA ARG A 128 14.24 -14.65 -7.87
C ARG A 128 12.91 -14.81 -7.14
N ARG A 129 12.95 -15.07 -5.83
CA ARG A 129 11.74 -15.19 -5.01
C ARG A 129 10.96 -13.88 -4.99
N LEU A 130 11.66 -12.76 -4.89
CA LEU A 130 11.06 -11.43 -4.89
C LEU A 130 10.46 -11.09 -6.26
N ASP A 131 11.10 -11.47 -7.36
CA ASP A 131 10.58 -11.30 -8.72
C ASP A 131 9.31 -12.14 -8.93
N GLN A 132 9.28 -13.39 -8.46
CA GLN A 132 8.09 -14.25 -8.52
C GLN A 132 6.92 -13.69 -7.70
N LEU A 133 7.19 -13.19 -6.48
CA LEU A 133 6.18 -12.54 -5.65
C LEU A 133 5.68 -11.26 -6.31
N ALA A 134 6.58 -10.44 -6.85
CA ALA A 134 6.22 -9.23 -7.56
C ALA A 134 5.31 -9.51 -8.74
N GLU A 135 5.61 -10.52 -9.55
CA GLU A 135 4.77 -10.95 -10.65
C GLU A 135 3.35 -11.31 -10.20
N GLN A 136 3.23 -12.14 -9.16
CA GLN A 136 1.93 -12.60 -8.65
C GLN A 136 1.10 -11.46 -8.04
N ILE A 137 1.73 -10.65 -7.18
CA ILE A 137 1.09 -9.53 -6.48
C ILE A 137 0.65 -8.46 -7.48
N MET A 138 1.52 -8.10 -8.42
CA MET A 138 1.19 -7.04 -9.39
C MET A 138 0.14 -7.49 -10.41
N ALA A 139 0.12 -8.78 -10.79
CA ALA A 139 -0.93 -9.32 -11.63
C ALA A 139 -2.29 -9.26 -10.90
N ALA A 140 -2.34 -9.67 -9.63
CA ALA A 140 -3.56 -9.62 -8.83
C ALA A 140 -4.05 -8.19 -8.56
N SER A 141 -3.15 -7.28 -8.16
CA SER A 141 -3.46 -5.87 -7.94
C SER A 141 -4.01 -5.19 -9.19
N LEU A 142 -3.46 -5.51 -10.36
CA LEU A 142 -3.93 -4.93 -11.61
C LEU A 142 -5.34 -5.43 -11.99
N ILE A 143 -5.66 -6.69 -11.67
CA ILE A 143 -7.03 -7.21 -11.88
C ILE A 143 -8.01 -6.44 -11.00
N ASP A 144 -7.70 -6.34 -9.70
CA ASP A 144 -8.51 -5.62 -8.70
C ASP A 144 -8.75 -4.16 -9.14
N GLU A 145 -7.67 -3.45 -9.51
CA GLU A 145 -7.74 -2.05 -9.95
C GLU A 145 -8.56 -1.84 -11.23
N ILE A 146 -8.54 -2.79 -12.17
CA ILE A 146 -9.33 -2.70 -13.41
C ILE A 146 -10.80 -3.00 -13.10
N GLU A 147 -11.08 -4.03 -12.30
CA GLU A 147 -12.43 -4.40 -11.91
C GLU A 147 -13.09 -3.27 -11.12
N ASP A 148 -12.43 -2.72 -10.10
CA ASP A 148 -12.94 -1.59 -9.31
C ASP A 148 -13.26 -0.36 -10.18
N ALA A 149 -12.39 -0.06 -11.14
CA ALA A 149 -12.58 1.07 -12.04
C ALA A 149 -13.78 0.91 -12.98
N GLU A 150 -14.20 -0.32 -13.31
CA GLU A 150 -15.42 -0.57 -14.07
C GLU A 150 -16.68 -0.35 -13.20
N PHE A 151 -16.63 -0.69 -11.91
CA PHE A 151 -17.77 -0.52 -11.00
C PHE A 151 -18.01 0.92 -10.54
N GLU A 152 -16.97 1.77 -10.50
CA GLU A 152 -17.14 3.20 -10.21
C GLU A 152 -18.00 3.93 -11.28
N GLU A 153 -18.09 3.41 -12.51
CA GLU A 153 -18.86 4.01 -13.61
C GLU A 153 -20.37 3.69 -13.55
N GLU A 154 -20.81 2.68 -12.80
CA GLU A 154 -22.22 2.24 -12.76
C GLU A 154 -23.06 2.88 -11.64
N THR A 155 -22.51 3.83 -10.89
CA THR A 155 -23.31 4.67 -10.00
C THR A 155 -23.79 5.92 -10.74
N PRO A 156 -25.04 5.98 -11.24
CA PRO A 156 -25.61 7.27 -11.60
C PRO A 156 -25.62 8.09 -10.32
N GLN A 157 -24.79 9.15 -10.32
CA GLN A 157 -24.87 10.26 -9.38
C GLN A 157 -26.33 10.64 -9.25
N THR A 158 -27.00 10.15 -8.20
CA THR A 158 -28.36 10.58 -7.91
C THR A 158 -28.20 12.03 -7.49
N PRO A 159 -28.73 13.01 -8.25
CA PRO A 159 -28.59 14.39 -7.84
C PRO A 159 -29.27 14.52 -6.48
N ARG A 160 -28.49 14.78 -5.43
CA ARG A 160 -28.99 15.21 -4.13
C ARG A 160 -29.69 16.55 -4.32
N SER A 161 -30.96 16.49 -4.74
CA SER A 161 -31.90 17.59 -4.65
C SER A 161 -32.25 17.74 -3.18
N GLY A 162 -31.81 18.83 -2.55
CA GLY A 162 -32.18 19.11 -1.18
C GLY A 162 -31.40 20.24 -0.54
N GLN A 163 -32.01 21.43 -0.57
CA GLN A 163 -31.74 22.60 0.27
C GLN A 163 -30.56 23.51 -0.09
N THR A 164 -30.83 24.51 -0.93
CA THR A 164 -30.41 25.88 -0.64
C THR A 164 -31.55 26.85 -0.96
N GLY A 165 -32.13 27.42 0.09
CA GLY A 165 -33.13 28.46 -0.04
C GLY A 165 -33.87 28.67 1.27
N THR A 166 -33.29 29.46 2.19
CA THR A 166 -33.98 30.61 2.82
C THR A 166 -32.95 31.46 3.57
N THR A 167 -33.16 32.75 3.43
CA THR A 167 -32.38 33.94 3.80
C THR A 167 -32.08 34.14 5.29
N ARG A 168 -30.85 34.59 5.56
CA ARG A 168 -30.44 35.70 6.46
C ARG A 168 -31.27 35.96 7.72
N THR A 169 -30.65 35.81 8.90
CA THR A 169 -30.83 36.75 10.03
C THR A 169 -29.51 36.91 10.78
N THR A 170 -28.94 38.10 10.69
CA THR A 170 -27.88 38.61 11.56
C THR A 170 -28.44 38.87 12.95
N ARG A 171 -27.85 38.25 13.99
CA ARG A 171 -27.94 38.78 15.35
C ARG A 171 -26.59 38.61 16.05
N THR A 172 -25.88 39.73 16.11
CA THR A 172 -24.79 40.00 17.06
C THR A 172 -25.34 39.91 18.48
N GLN A 173 -24.76 39.07 19.33
CA GLN A 173 -24.66 39.37 20.76
C GLN A 173 -23.24 39.12 21.25
N LYS A 174 -22.82 40.13 22.02
CA LYS A 174 -21.51 40.42 22.56
C LYS A 174 -21.44 39.86 23.98
N THR A 175 -20.21 39.75 24.47
CA THR A 175 -19.76 39.79 25.87
C THR A 175 -19.89 38.56 26.79
N ASN A 176 -18.70 38.06 27.12
CA ASN A 176 -18.07 37.97 28.46
C ASN A 176 -18.55 36.91 29.46
N GLN A 177 -17.60 36.04 29.84
CA GLN A 177 -17.10 35.70 31.20
C GLN A 177 -16.31 34.38 31.08
N THR A 178 -14.98 34.33 31.21
CA THR A 178 -14.10 34.47 32.39
C THR A 178 -14.41 33.49 33.53
N GLY A 179 -13.45 32.60 33.81
CA GLY A 179 -13.35 31.64 34.93
C GLY A 179 -12.74 30.32 34.42
N THR A 180 -11.46 29.97 34.58
CA THR A 180 -10.68 29.78 35.84
C THR A 180 -11.56 29.09 36.87
N THR A 181 -11.43 27.80 37.20
CA THR A 181 -10.33 27.01 37.82
C THR A 181 -10.87 25.56 37.83
N ARG A 182 -10.13 24.44 37.92
CA ARG A 182 -9.42 23.99 39.12
C ARG A 182 -8.87 22.57 38.91
N THR A 183 -7.63 22.39 39.35
CA THR A 183 -6.93 21.13 39.62
C THR A 183 -7.58 20.27 40.70
N GLN A 184 -7.60 18.94 40.49
CA GLN A 184 -7.50 17.89 41.52
C GLN A 184 -6.56 16.84 40.88
N LYS A 185 -5.25 16.72 41.19
CA LYS A 185 -4.58 16.26 42.42
C LYS A 185 -5.46 15.45 43.35
N ASN A 186 -5.26 14.13 43.34
CA ASN A 186 -5.26 13.28 44.52
C ASN A 186 -4.18 12.21 44.33
N ASN A 187 -3.11 12.36 45.11
CA ASN A 187 -2.25 11.25 45.51
C ASN A 187 -2.97 10.59 46.69
N GLU A 188 -3.00 9.26 46.74
CA GLU A 188 -2.93 8.58 48.02
C GLU A 188 -2.07 7.33 47.90
N THR A 189 -1.13 7.26 48.84
CA THR A 189 -0.08 6.29 49.00
C THR A 189 -0.49 5.42 50.16
N GLU A 190 -0.61 4.11 49.99
CA GLU A 190 -0.50 3.19 51.11
C GLU A 190 0.48 2.06 50.79
N LYS A 191 1.67 2.30 51.32
CA LYS A 191 2.72 1.34 51.62
C LYS A 191 2.31 0.70 52.93
N ASN A 192 2.11 -0.61 52.98
CA ASN A 192 2.15 -1.32 54.25
C ASN A 192 3.24 -2.40 54.20
N LYS A 193 4.21 -2.23 55.10
CA LYS A 193 5.33 -3.11 55.36
C LYS A 193 5.49 -3.11 56.88
N GLU A 194 5.08 -4.18 57.55
CA GLU A 194 5.51 -4.53 58.91
C GLU A 194 5.16 -6.01 59.13
N THR A 195 6.16 -6.89 59.25
CA THR A 195 6.72 -7.50 60.50
C THR A 195 5.84 -8.61 61.06
N GLY A 196 6.31 -9.76 61.54
CA GLY A 196 7.66 -10.27 61.83
C GLY A 196 7.68 -11.80 61.61
N ALA A 197 8.85 -12.42 61.50
CA ALA A 197 9.74 -12.83 62.60
C ALA A 197 9.33 -14.18 63.22
N ALA A 198 10.31 -15.10 63.21
CA ALA A 198 10.47 -16.25 64.13
C ALA A 198 9.39 -17.35 64.04
N ASP A 199 9.64 -18.64 64.25
CA ASP A 199 10.78 -19.42 64.74
C ASP A 199 10.48 -20.90 64.43
N ALA A 200 11.51 -21.75 64.54
CA ALA A 200 11.50 -23.22 64.61
C ALA A 200 11.12 -24.06 63.38
#